data_AF-A0A2H5ZGH0-F1
#
_entry.id   AF-A0A2H5ZGH0-F1
#
_cell.length_a   1.000
_cell.length_b   1.000
_cell.length_c   1.000
_cell.angle_alpha   90.00
_cell.angle_beta   90.00
_cell.angle_gamma   90.00
#
_symmetry.space_group_name_H-M   'P 1'
#
loop_
_entity.id
_entity.type
_entity.pdbx_description
1 polymer ?
#
loop_
_entity_poly.entity_id
_entity_poly.type
_entity_poly.pdbx_seq_one_letter_code
_entity_poly.pdbx_strand_id
1 'polypeptide(L)' 'MAKARWEEIEALVKPYFDAGFTPDRNDLVELAYRENASDDIVDAFDSLGGKPIPSLDDLRRQLEANGVLA' A
#
# COMPACT_ATOMS: atom_id res chain seq x y z
N MET A 1 -6.29 16.01 5.32
CA MET A 1 -5.31 14.93 5.18
C MET A 1 -4.94 14.87 3.72
N ALA A 2 -3.65 14.92 3.41
CA ALA A 2 -3.21 14.69 2.04
C ALA A 2 -3.47 13.21 1.70
N LYS A 3 -3.54 12.90 0.41
CA LYS A 3 -3.94 11.59 -0.08
C LYS A 3 -2.80 11.01 -0.90
N ALA A 4 -2.58 9.72 -0.77
CA ALA A 4 -1.53 9.05 -1.53
C ALA A 4 -1.94 8.89 -2.99
N ARG A 5 -0.99 9.12 -3.90
CA ARG A 5 -1.20 8.85 -5.32
C ARG A 5 -1.00 7.36 -5.59
N TRP A 6 -1.96 6.74 -6.28
CA TRP A 6 -1.88 5.32 -6.61
C TRP A 6 -0.59 4.96 -7.35
N GLU A 7 -0.10 5.81 -8.25
CA GLU A 7 1.12 5.58 -9.01
C GLU A 7 2.36 5.44 -8.11
N GLU A 8 2.44 6.21 -7.01
CA GLU A 8 3.55 6.14 -6.05
C GLU A 8 3.47 4.85 -5.22
N ILE A 9 2.26 4.46 -4.82
CA ILE A 9 2.00 3.19 -4.12
C ILE A 9 2.34 2.00 -5.02
N GLU A 10 1.84 2.01 -6.25
CA GLU A 10 2.03 0.93 -7.22
C GLU A 10 3.51 0.73 -7.51
N ALA A 11 4.27 1.81 -7.76
CA ALA A 11 5.70 1.73 -8.00
C ALA A 11 6.47 1.10 -6.81
N LEU A 12 6.04 1.39 -5.58
CA LEU A 12 6.64 0.87 -4.35
C LEU A 12 6.35 -0.63 -4.16
N VAL A 13 5.10 -1.05 -4.36
CA VAL A 13 4.66 -2.41 -4.00
C VAL A 13 4.73 -3.40 -5.16
N LYS A 14 4.74 -2.94 -6.41
CA LYS A 14 4.76 -3.78 -7.60
C LYS A 14 5.88 -4.84 -7.60
N PRO A 15 7.13 -4.52 -7.21
CA PRO A 15 8.20 -5.52 -7.14
C PRO A 15 7.90 -6.68 -6.17
N TYR A 16 7.16 -6.43 -5.09
CA TYR A 16 6.77 -7.46 -4.12
C TYR A 16 5.74 -8.42 -4.71
N PHE A 17 4.71 -7.86 -5.35
CA PHE A 17 3.67 -8.66 -6.01
C PHE A 17 4.21 -9.42 -7.22
N ASP A 18 5.09 -8.82 -8.02
CA ASP A 18 5.74 -9.50 -9.16
C ASP A 18 6.64 -10.65 -8.71
N ALA A 19 7.20 -10.59 -7.49
CA ALA A 19 7.96 -11.67 -6.87
C ALA A 19 7.06 -12.77 -6.23
N GLY A 20 5.74 -12.63 -6.31
CA GLY A 20 4.76 -13.59 -5.80
C GLY A 20 4.50 -13.49 -4.29
N PHE A 21 4.92 -12.40 -3.64
CA PHE A 21 4.59 -12.16 -2.23
C PHE A 21 3.15 -11.68 -2.08
N THR A 22 2.57 -11.99 -0.92
CA THR A 22 1.25 -11.52 -0.50
C THR A 22 1.39 -10.74 0.81
N PRO A 23 1.87 -9.49 0.76
CA PRO A 23 2.17 -8.72 1.96
C PRO A 23 0.88 -8.37 2.73
N ASP A 24 0.97 -8.28 4.06
CA ASP A 24 -0.08 -7.68 4.88
C ASP A 24 0.20 -6.20 5.20
N ARG A 25 -0.70 -5.55 5.94
CA ARG A 25 -0.55 -4.15 6.38
C ARG A 25 0.83 -3.85 6.94
N ASN A 26 1.33 -4.69 7.86
CA ASN A 26 2.59 -4.40 8.55
C ASN A 26 3.78 -4.50 7.60
N ASP A 27 3.78 -5.46 6.68
CA ASP A 27 4.81 -5.57 5.64
C ASP A 27 4.85 -4.32 4.75
N LEU A 28 3.67 -3.82 4.35
CA LEU A 28 3.55 -2.63 3.50
C LEU A 28 3.97 -1.35 4.24
N VAL A 29 3.61 -1.21 5.51
CA VAL A 29 4.04 -0.09 6.35
C VAL A 29 5.55 -0.14 6.58
N GLU A 30 6.12 -1.31 6.89
CA GLU A 30 7.57 -1.48 7.05
C GLU A 30 8.30 -1.16 5.73
N LEU A 31 7.77 -1.62 4.59
CA LEU A 31 8.27 -1.28 3.26
C LEU A 31 8.27 0.23 3.03
N ALA A 32 7.18 0.93 3.35
CA ALA A 32 7.09 2.37 3.22
C ALA A 32 8.14 3.10 4.06
N TYR A 33 8.34 2.68 5.31
CA TYR A 33 9.41 3.24 6.16
C TYR A 33 10.81 2.95 5.61
N ARG A 34 11.06 1.73 5.15
CA ARG A 34 12.37 1.33 4.62
C ARG A 34 12.74 2.10 3.37
N GLU A 35 11.79 2.34 2.47
CA GLU A 35 12.01 3.11 1.24
C GLU A 35 11.83 4.62 1.44
N ASN A 36 11.64 5.08 2.69
CA ASN A 36 11.44 6.49 3.05
C ASN A 36 10.30 7.15 2.23
N ALA A 37 9.19 6.43 2.09
CA ALA A 37 7.98 6.90 1.43
C ALA A 37 7.33 8.06 2.21
N SER A 38 6.43 8.79 1.55
CA SER A 38 5.71 9.89 2.19
C SER A 38 4.75 9.40 3.28
N ASP A 39 4.47 10.29 4.23
CA ASP A 39 3.51 10.06 5.31
C ASP A 39 2.13 9.65 4.78
N ASP A 40 1.70 10.23 3.64
CA ASP A 40 0.44 9.87 2.97
C ASP A 40 0.40 8.38 2.55
N ILE A 41 1.52 7.83 2.09
CA ILE A 41 1.63 6.41 1.70
C ILE A 41 1.60 5.52 2.94
N VAL A 42 2.30 5.92 3.99
CA VAL A 42 2.29 5.22 5.28
C VAL A 42 0.87 5.19 5.85
N ASP A 43 0.17 6.32 5.87
CA ASP A 43 -1.22 6.45 6.31
C ASP A 43 -2.17 5.61 5.45
N ALA A 44 -1.96 5.59 4.13
CA ALA A 44 -2.74 4.76 3.22
C ALA A 44 -2.59 3.28 3.57
N PHE A 45 -1.36 2.80 3.81
CA PHE A 45 -1.14 1.42 4.25
C PHE A 45 -1.66 1.15 5.65
N ASP A 46 -1.54 2.10 6.58
CA ASP A 46 -2.03 1.94 7.95
C ASP A 46 -3.55 1.74 8.00
N SER A 47 -4.28 2.32 7.02
CA SER A 47 -5.73 2.14 6.85
C SER A 47 -6.16 0.72 6.45
N LEU A 48 -5.24 -0.12 6.00
CA LEU A 48 -5.53 -1.48 5.57
C LEU A 48 -5.84 -2.39 6.76
N GLY A 49 -6.56 -3.48 6.51
CA GLY A 49 -6.75 -4.52 7.51
C GLY A 49 -5.49 -5.37 7.72
N GLY A 50 -5.46 -6.19 8.78
CA GLY A 50 -4.37 -7.14 9.03
C GLY A 50 -4.41 -8.42 8.19
N LYS A 51 -5.10 -8.44 7.04
CA LYS A 51 -5.18 -9.62 6.17
C LYS A 51 -4.14 -9.51 5.05
N PRO A 52 -3.53 -10.63 4.61
CA PRO A 52 -2.66 -10.64 3.45
C PRO A 52 -3.39 -10.15 2.20
N ILE A 53 -2.68 -9.37 1.39
CA ILE A 53 -3.23 -8.76 0.19
C ILE A 53 -2.77 -9.62 -1.00
N PRO A 54 -3.70 -10.24 -1.75
CA PRO A 54 -3.35 -11.24 -2.74
C PRO A 54 -2.86 -10.66 -4.07
N SER A 55 -3.13 -9.38 -4.35
CA SER A 55 -2.72 -8.74 -5.62
C SER A 55 -2.75 -7.21 -5.53
N LEU A 56 -2.11 -6.55 -6.50
CA LEU A 56 -2.17 -5.10 -6.69
C LEU A 56 -3.61 -4.59 -6.89
N ASP A 57 -4.44 -5.32 -7.64
CA ASP A 57 -5.85 -4.94 -7.85
C ASP A 57 -6.63 -4.94 -6.53
N ASP A 58 -6.37 -5.93 -5.68
CA ASP A 58 -7.00 -6.02 -4.36
C ASP A 58 -6.53 -4.89 -3.43
N LEU A 59 -5.22 -4.60 -3.42
CA LEU A 59 -4.66 -3.44 -2.70
C LEU A 59 -5.35 -2.15 -3.13
N ARG A 60 -5.44 -1.90 -4.45
CA ARG A 60 -6.07 -0.70 -5.01
C ARG A 60 -7.52 -0.56 -4.55
N ARG A 61 -8.29 -1.65 -4.65
CA ARG A 61 -9.71 -1.66 -4.24
C ARG A 61 -9.87 -1.35 -2.76
N GLN A 62 -9.02 -1.92 -1.89
CA GLN A 62 -9.08 -1.64 -0.46
C GLN A 62 -8.76 -0.16 -0.16
N LEU A 63 -7.71 0.39 -0.77
CA LEU A 63 -7.33 1.79 -0.58
C LEU A 63 -8.36 2.78 -1.15
N GLU A 64 -8.97 2.45 -2.30
CA GLU A 64 -10.06 3.24 -2.88
C GLU A 64 -11.30 3.21 -1.98
N ALA A 65 -11.68 2.03 -1.48
CA ALA A 65 -12.79 1.88 -0.53
C ALA A 65 -12.57 2.64 0.78
N ASN A 66 -11.32 2.76 1.22
CA ASN A 66 -10.93 3.54 2.40
C ASN A 66 -10.86 5.05 2.14
N GLY A 67 -10.95 5.49 0.89
CA GLY A 67 -10.95 6.91 0.51
C GLY A 67 -9.60 7.63 0.68
N VAL A 68 -8.50 6.87 0.84
CA VAL A 68 -7.15 7.37 1.09
C VAL A 68 -6.35 7.70 -0.18
N LEU A 69 -6.89 7.37 -1.36
CA LEU A 69 -6.30 7.69 -2.66
C LEU A 69 -6.70 9.08 -3.17
N ALA A 70 -5.73 9.78 -3.77
CA ALA A 70 -5.88 11.10 -4.41
C ALA A 70 -6.65 11.05 -5.73
#